data_AF-A0A3R6SJ95-F1
#
_entry.id   AF-A0A3R6SJ95-F1
#
_cell.length_a   1.000
_cell.length_b   1.000
_cell.length_c   1.000
_cell.angle_alpha   90.00
_cell.angle_beta   90.00
_cell.angle_gamma   90.00
#
_symmetry.space_group_name_H-M   'P 1'
#
loop_
_entity.id
_entity.type
_entity.pdbx_description
1 polymer ?
#
loop_
_entity_poly.entity_id
_entity_poly.type
_entity_poly.pdbx_seq_one_letter_code
_entity_poly.pdbx_strand_id
1 'polypeptide(L)'
;MAKIPVFVVHGFLESGKTQFAMETLSDEYFSDGERNLVIACEEGIEEYEDEVLQKSNTTLVMLEDKSEFNEMFLAECQKKYKPTQVIVEYNCMWGLDYLREMYMPKGWFVAQVITTVDATTFDVYLKNMKSIFMEMAKDSDLIIFNRSTEDTPAATYKRNMRAVNPKAQVVFEKEDGSQLEFEEELPFDINADVIEISDVDYGIWYIDAMDHPEKYAGKTLKYKGMVYKNARLPKGYFVPGRMAMTCCADDTAFIGFLCKSSHVDELKNKQWVTITAKAYVEKRAEYSGENGVVLRATHITSAEKPEEELVYF
;
A
#
# COMPACT_ATOMS: atom_id res chain seq x y z
N MET A 1 25.45 8.47 -20.97
CA MET A 1 25.64 9.02 -19.61
C MET A 1 25.16 7.95 -18.65
N ALA A 2 25.92 7.63 -17.61
CA ALA A 2 25.51 6.59 -16.65
C ALA A 2 24.22 7.02 -15.94
N LYS A 3 23.29 6.09 -15.75
CA LYS A 3 22.09 6.31 -14.95
C LYS A 3 22.45 6.06 -13.48
N ILE A 4 22.08 6.97 -12.59
CA ILE A 4 22.37 6.90 -11.16
C ILE A 4 21.04 6.63 -10.44
N PRO A 5 20.80 5.42 -9.92
CA PRO A 5 19.60 5.11 -9.16
C PRO A 5 19.61 5.84 -7.82
N VAL A 6 18.43 6.32 -7.43
CA VAL A 6 18.17 6.92 -6.12
C VAL A 6 17.16 6.03 -5.39
N PHE A 7 17.59 5.49 -4.25
CA PHE A 7 16.76 4.72 -3.32
C PHE A 7 16.32 5.65 -2.20
N VAL A 8 15.02 5.86 -2.08
CA VAL A 8 14.47 6.80 -1.08
C VAL A 8 13.93 5.98 0.07
N VAL A 9 14.54 6.12 1.23
CA VAL A 9 14.13 5.44 2.46
C VAL A 9 13.47 6.48 3.35
N HIS A 10 12.20 6.27 3.71
CA HIS A 10 11.48 7.19 4.59
C HIS A 10 10.55 6.43 5.53
N GLY A 11 9.99 7.13 6.49
CA GLY A 11 9.21 6.55 7.58
C GLY A 11 9.27 7.48 8.79
N PHE A 12 8.41 7.22 9.78
CA PHE A 12 8.42 8.01 11.01
C PHE A 12 9.78 7.89 11.74
N LEU A 13 10.01 8.80 12.69
CA LEU A 13 11.16 8.69 13.58
C LEU A 13 11.15 7.31 14.27
N GLU A 14 12.34 6.74 14.49
CA GLU A 14 12.54 5.40 15.08
C GLU A 14 11.99 4.21 14.28
N SER A 15 11.50 4.44 13.05
CA SER A 15 11.00 3.35 12.19
C SER A 15 12.09 2.44 11.59
N GLY A 16 13.38 2.67 11.89
CA GLY A 16 14.49 1.83 11.42
C GLY A 16 15.10 2.22 10.07
N LYS A 17 14.94 3.47 9.62
CA LYS A 17 15.50 3.95 8.34
C LYS A 17 17.02 3.86 8.27
N THR A 18 17.71 4.35 9.30
CA THR A 18 19.17 4.36 9.39
C THR A 18 19.72 2.94 9.38
N GLN A 19 19.16 2.06 10.21
CA GLN A 19 19.47 0.63 10.20
C GLN A 19 19.27 0.00 8.81
N PHE A 20 18.12 0.21 8.18
CA PHE A 20 17.84 -0.32 6.84
C PHE A 20 18.87 0.16 5.80
N ALA A 21 19.26 1.44 5.85
CA ALA A 21 20.29 1.98 4.96
C ALA A 21 21.65 1.32 5.21
N MET A 22 22.05 1.12 6.47
CA MET A 22 23.30 0.46 6.83
C MET A 22 23.33 -1.03 6.42
N GLU A 23 22.22 -1.75 6.60
CA GLU A 23 22.07 -3.14 6.16
C GLU A 23 22.15 -3.24 4.63
N THR A 24 21.47 -2.33 3.91
CA THR A 24 21.54 -2.25 2.44
C THR A 24 22.97 -1.99 1.97
N LEU A 25 23.69 -1.07 2.62
CA LEU A 25 25.09 -0.78 2.28
C LEU A 25 26.03 -1.95 2.57
N SER A 26 25.69 -2.80 3.55
CA SER A 26 26.48 -3.97 3.92
C SER A 26 26.27 -5.16 2.96
N ASP A 27 25.21 -5.14 2.14
CA ASP A 27 25.00 -6.13 1.09
C ASP A 27 26.00 -5.95 -0.06
N GLU A 28 26.81 -6.98 -0.31
CA GLU A 28 27.79 -7.00 -1.40
C GLU A 28 27.10 -6.81 -2.77
N TYR A 29 25.88 -7.33 -2.95
CA TYR A 29 25.15 -7.15 -4.21
C TYR A 29 24.80 -5.69 -4.49
N PHE A 30 24.59 -4.90 -3.43
CA PHE A 30 24.34 -3.48 -3.55
C PHE A 30 25.65 -2.71 -3.72
N SER A 31 26.65 -2.95 -2.87
CA SER A 31 27.82 -2.07 -2.75
C SER A 31 29.05 -2.47 -3.56
N ASP A 32 29.14 -3.70 -4.09
CA ASP A 32 30.37 -4.19 -4.72
C ASP A 32 30.81 -3.32 -5.93
N GLY A 33 31.96 -2.66 -5.79
CA GLY A 33 32.55 -1.78 -6.81
C GLY A 33 31.87 -0.42 -6.99
N GLU A 34 30.79 -0.14 -6.25
CA GLU A 34 30.00 1.07 -6.37
C GLU A 34 30.58 2.24 -5.54
N ARG A 35 30.22 3.47 -5.89
CA ARG A 35 30.48 4.68 -5.11
C ARG A 35 29.16 5.16 -4.54
N ASN A 36 28.94 4.82 -3.29
CA ASN A 36 27.72 5.10 -2.56
C ASN A 36 27.69 6.54 -2.05
N LEU A 37 26.54 7.19 -2.17
CA LEU A 37 26.26 8.45 -1.49
C LEU A 37 25.00 8.26 -0.64
N VAL A 38 25.12 8.54 0.65
CA VAL A 38 23.97 8.67 1.55
C VAL A 38 23.72 10.15 1.78
N ILE A 39 22.48 10.59 1.58
CA ILE A 39 21.99 11.91 1.99
C ILE A 39 20.99 11.68 3.12
N ALA A 40 21.39 12.02 4.35
CA ALA A 40 20.55 11.86 5.53
C ALA A 40 19.86 13.20 5.84
N CYS A 41 18.54 13.23 5.66
CA CYS A 41 17.73 14.45 5.78
C CYS A 41 17.14 14.68 7.19
N GLU A 42 17.55 13.86 8.15
CA GLU A 42 17.19 13.99 9.56
C GLU A 42 18.32 13.47 10.44
N GLU A 43 18.39 13.97 11.67
CA GLU A 43 19.23 13.38 12.71
C GLU A 43 18.46 12.21 13.35
N GLY A 44 18.92 10.99 13.06
CA GLY A 44 18.40 9.79 13.67
C GLY A 44 18.93 9.61 15.10
N ILE A 45 18.29 8.72 15.86
CA ILE A 45 18.84 8.29 17.17
C ILE A 45 20.03 7.36 16.97
N GLU A 46 20.02 6.60 15.88
CA GLU A 46 21.13 5.78 15.43
C GLU A 46 22.05 6.62 14.54
N GLU A 47 23.36 6.44 14.72
CA GLU A 47 24.38 7.07 13.88
C GLU A 47 24.86 6.07 12.82
N TYR A 48 25.23 6.58 11.65
CA TYR A 48 25.89 5.77 10.63
C TYR A 48 27.28 5.33 11.11
N GLU A 49 27.53 4.02 11.13
CA GLU A 49 28.81 3.49 11.56
C GLU A 49 29.91 3.71 10.51
N ASP A 50 31.00 4.38 10.91
CA ASP A 50 32.17 4.67 10.06
C ASP A 50 32.75 3.42 9.39
N GLU A 51 32.74 2.27 10.07
CA GLU A 51 33.25 1.01 9.54
C GLU A 51 32.40 0.52 8.35
N VAL A 52 31.07 0.61 8.45
CA VAL A 52 30.15 0.25 7.36
C VAL A 52 30.34 1.21 6.20
N LEU A 53 30.41 2.51 6.46
CA LEU A 53 30.61 3.53 5.42
C LEU A 53 31.92 3.32 4.65
N GLN A 54 33.02 2.99 5.34
CA GLN A 54 34.31 2.74 4.71
C GLN A 54 34.31 1.45 3.88
N LYS A 55 33.78 0.34 4.43
CA LYS A 55 33.71 -0.95 3.72
C LYS A 55 32.86 -0.89 2.46
N SER A 56 31.76 -0.13 2.51
CA SER A 56 30.83 0.06 1.40
C SER A 56 31.22 1.20 0.45
N ASN A 57 32.39 1.85 0.62
CA ASN A 57 32.81 2.99 -0.20
C ASN A 57 31.73 4.10 -0.27
N THR A 58 31.20 4.44 0.91
CA THR A 58 30.09 5.37 1.08
C THR A 58 30.55 6.73 1.56
N THR A 59 30.03 7.78 0.93
CA THR A 59 30.08 9.13 1.48
C THR A 59 28.74 9.48 2.13
N LEU A 60 28.78 9.90 3.40
CA LEU A 60 27.61 10.43 4.11
C LEU A 60 27.56 11.96 4.00
N VAL A 61 26.37 12.49 3.73
CA VAL A 61 26.07 13.92 3.76
C VAL A 61 24.83 14.15 4.61
N MET A 62 24.97 14.89 5.70
CA MET A 62 23.85 15.33 6.54
C MET A 62 23.21 16.60 5.94
N LEU A 63 21.88 16.65 5.89
CA LEU A 63 21.13 17.77 5.32
C LEU A 63 19.75 17.96 5.98
N GLU A 64 19.69 18.69 7.08
CA GLU A 64 18.45 18.85 7.85
C GLU A 64 17.50 19.94 7.33
N ASP A 65 17.98 20.90 6.54
CA ASP A 65 17.14 21.98 6.02
C ASP A 65 16.49 21.59 4.69
N LYS A 66 15.16 21.48 4.70
CA LYS A 66 14.34 21.20 3.52
C LYS A 66 14.66 22.11 2.34
N SER A 67 14.95 23.39 2.58
CA SER A 67 15.19 24.38 1.53
C SER A 67 16.52 24.15 0.80
N GLU A 68 17.48 23.49 1.43
CA GLU A 68 18.77 23.15 0.85
C GLU A 68 18.70 21.89 -0.02
N PHE A 69 17.70 21.02 0.19
CA PHE A 69 17.50 19.81 -0.60
C PHE A 69 16.89 20.10 -1.97
N ASN A 70 17.72 20.56 -2.92
CA ASN A 70 17.28 20.96 -4.25
C ASN A 70 18.26 20.48 -5.36
N GLU A 71 17.87 20.67 -6.63
CA GLU A 71 18.66 20.25 -7.80
C GLU A 71 20.12 20.74 -7.75
N MET A 72 20.34 21.99 -7.32
CA MET A 72 21.69 22.56 -7.27
C MET A 72 22.57 21.84 -6.26
N PHE A 73 22.04 21.57 -5.07
CA PHE A 73 22.74 20.79 -4.05
C PHE A 73 23.08 19.37 -4.54
N LEU A 74 22.09 18.68 -5.13
CA LEU A 74 22.28 17.33 -5.65
C LEU A 74 23.31 17.30 -6.81
N ALA A 75 23.32 18.33 -7.66
CA ALA A 75 24.29 18.45 -8.75
C ALA A 75 25.72 18.70 -8.23
N GLU A 76 25.89 19.49 -7.18
CA GLU A 76 27.19 19.66 -6.52
C GLU A 76 27.66 18.37 -5.83
N CYS A 77 26.75 17.62 -5.19
CA CYS A 77 27.04 16.28 -4.67
C CYS A 77 27.51 15.34 -5.79
N GLN A 78 26.81 15.30 -6.92
CA GLN A 78 27.20 14.50 -8.08
C GLN A 78 28.59 14.88 -8.60
N LYS A 79 28.89 16.18 -8.70
CA LYS A 79 30.19 16.67 -9.18
C LYS A 79 31.32 16.34 -8.22
N LYS A 80 31.09 16.51 -6.92
CA LYS A 80 32.08 16.32 -5.85
C LYS A 80 32.38 14.84 -5.60
N TYR A 81 31.34 14.03 -5.40
CA TYR A 81 31.48 12.64 -4.95
C TYR A 81 31.41 11.61 -6.09
N LYS A 82 30.87 12.01 -7.26
CA LYS A 82 30.71 11.13 -8.43
C LYS A 82 30.04 9.79 -8.09
N PRO A 83 28.90 9.81 -7.36
CA PRO A 83 28.24 8.59 -6.95
C PRO A 83 27.78 7.80 -8.17
N THR A 84 27.73 6.49 -8.01
CA THR A 84 27.11 5.59 -8.97
C THR A 84 25.71 5.18 -8.53
N GLN A 85 25.41 5.28 -7.23
CA GLN A 85 24.09 5.12 -6.64
C GLN A 85 23.94 5.96 -5.38
N VAL A 86 22.68 6.24 -5.01
CA VAL A 86 22.34 7.18 -3.95
C VAL A 86 21.27 6.58 -3.06
N ILE A 87 21.48 6.61 -1.75
CA ILE A 87 20.43 6.41 -0.74
C ILE A 87 20.07 7.77 -0.16
N VAL A 88 18.79 8.10 -0.14
CA VAL A 88 18.27 9.28 0.55
C VAL A 88 17.46 8.79 1.74
N GLU A 89 17.98 8.98 2.95
CA GLU A 89 17.18 8.86 4.17
C GLU A 89 16.35 10.14 4.28
N TYR A 90 15.13 10.07 3.74
CA TYR A 90 14.28 11.23 3.50
C TYR A 90 13.38 11.50 4.71
N ASN A 91 13.38 12.75 5.15
CA ASN A 91 12.51 13.20 6.22
C ASN A 91 11.04 13.17 5.77
N CYS A 92 10.26 12.25 6.35
CA CYS A 92 8.87 12.05 5.93
C CYS A 92 7.99 13.29 6.09
N MET A 93 8.34 14.21 7.00
CA MET A 93 7.57 15.42 7.27
C MET A 93 7.68 16.46 6.15
N TRP A 94 8.59 16.27 5.18
CA TRP A 94 8.70 17.14 4.02
C TRP A 94 7.64 16.84 2.94
N GLY A 95 6.97 15.68 3.04
CA GLY A 95 6.02 15.17 2.04
C GLY A 95 6.72 14.66 0.78
N LEU A 96 6.23 13.57 0.18
CA LEU A 96 6.84 13.00 -1.03
C LEU A 96 6.55 13.84 -2.29
N ASP A 97 5.50 14.66 -2.29
CA ASP A 97 5.22 15.57 -3.40
C ASP A 97 6.40 16.53 -3.66
N TYR A 98 7.10 16.97 -2.61
CA TYR A 98 8.29 17.80 -2.77
C TYR A 98 9.38 17.10 -3.58
N LEU A 99 9.67 15.83 -3.24
CA LEU A 99 10.65 15.01 -3.95
C LEU A 99 10.20 14.72 -5.39
N ARG A 100 8.91 14.46 -5.60
CA ARG A 100 8.32 14.13 -6.92
C ARG A 100 8.35 15.30 -7.89
N GLU A 101 8.14 16.52 -7.37
CA GLU A 101 8.14 17.74 -8.18
C GLU A 101 9.53 18.34 -8.38
N MET A 102 10.49 17.99 -7.52
CA MET A 102 11.87 18.46 -7.63
C MET A 102 12.56 17.89 -8.88
N TYR A 103 13.25 18.78 -9.61
CA TYR A 103 14.13 18.36 -10.69
C TYR A 103 15.35 17.61 -10.13
N MET A 104 15.55 16.39 -10.60
CA MET A 104 16.75 15.61 -10.30
C MET A 104 17.89 16.00 -11.25
N PRO A 105 19.16 15.99 -10.78
CA PRO A 105 20.30 16.21 -11.65
C PRO A 105 20.34 15.24 -12.82
N LYS A 106 20.98 15.68 -13.91
CA LYS A 106 21.05 14.88 -15.14
C LYS A 106 21.67 13.50 -14.88
N GLY A 107 20.86 12.46 -15.11
CA GLY A 107 21.23 11.06 -14.99
C GLY A 107 20.66 10.36 -13.76
N TRP A 108 20.22 11.13 -12.76
CA TRP A 108 19.54 10.60 -11.58
C TRP A 108 18.10 10.21 -11.91
N PHE A 109 17.62 9.15 -11.27
CA PHE A 109 16.21 8.75 -11.32
C PHE A 109 15.87 8.03 -10.01
N VAL A 110 14.64 8.22 -9.52
CA VAL A 110 14.14 7.46 -8.37
C VAL A 110 13.94 6.02 -8.82
N ALA A 111 14.72 5.11 -8.25
CA ALA A 111 14.69 3.69 -8.60
C ALA A 111 13.67 2.94 -7.74
N GLN A 112 13.57 3.31 -6.46
CA GLN A 112 12.66 2.70 -5.51
C GLN A 112 12.36 3.66 -4.35
N VAL A 113 11.11 3.68 -3.90
CA VAL A 113 10.67 4.32 -2.65
C VAL A 113 10.38 3.24 -1.62
N ILE A 114 11.10 3.25 -0.51
CA ILE A 114 11.00 2.30 0.59
C ILE A 114 10.47 3.02 1.83
N THR A 115 9.40 2.48 2.42
CA THR A 115 8.87 2.96 3.70
C THR A 115 9.16 1.95 4.81
N THR A 116 9.88 2.37 5.85
CA THR A 116 10.09 1.55 7.05
C THR A 116 9.05 1.91 8.12
N VAL A 117 8.58 0.91 8.85
CA VAL A 117 7.53 1.05 9.86
C VAL A 117 7.89 0.15 11.05
N ASP A 118 7.87 0.71 12.26
CA ASP A 118 7.92 -0.10 13.47
C ASP A 118 6.51 -0.67 13.74
N ALA A 119 6.39 -2.00 13.64
CA ALA A 119 5.12 -2.69 13.83
C ALA A 119 4.50 -2.45 15.23
N THR A 120 5.33 -2.23 16.26
CA THR A 120 4.89 -2.07 17.66
C THR A 120 4.18 -0.73 17.91
N THR A 121 4.45 0.26 17.06
CA THR A 121 3.88 1.61 17.17
C THR A 121 2.86 1.91 16.08
N PHE A 122 2.68 1.01 15.11
CA PHE A 122 1.87 1.24 13.93
C PHE A 122 0.41 1.58 14.25
N ASP A 123 -0.24 0.88 15.18
CA ASP A 123 -1.63 1.19 15.55
C ASP A 123 -1.80 2.61 16.12
N VAL A 124 -0.79 3.10 16.85
CA VAL A 124 -0.80 4.47 17.39
C VAL A 124 -0.69 5.49 16.26
N TYR A 125 0.16 5.23 15.27
CA TYR A 125 0.26 6.06 14.07
C TYR A 125 -1.01 6.01 13.23
N LEU A 126 -1.60 4.83 13.03
CA LEU A 126 -2.84 4.66 12.29
C LEU A 126 -4.00 5.41 12.95
N LYS A 127 -4.04 5.45 14.29
CA LYS A 127 -5.08 6.15 15.04
C LYS A 127 -4.94 7.68 15.03
N ASN A 128 -3.71 8.19 15.17
CA ASN A 128 -3.46 9.62 15.41
C ASN A 128 -2.89 10.38 14.20
N MET A 129 -2.21 9.68 13.31
CA MET A 129 -1.47 10.24 12.16
C MET A 129 -1.81 9.50 10.85
N LYS A 130 -3.05 8.98 10.73
CA LYS A 130 -3.53 8.22 9.58
C LYS A 130 -3.19 8.90 8.25
N SER A 131 -3.51 10.19 8.12
CA SER A 131 -3.31 10.94 6.87
C SER A 131 -1.85 10.94 6.42
N ILE A 132 -0.91 11.23 7.32
CA ILE A 132 0.52 11.29 7.01
C ILE A 132 1.01 9.90 6.59
N PHE A 133 0.59 8.88 7.32
CA PHE A 133 1.01 7.51 7.00
C PHE A 133 0.43 7.03 5.66
N MET A 134 -0.84 7.34 5.36
CA MET A 134 -1.43 6.98 4.07
C MET A 134 -0.79 7.73 2.91
N GLU A 135 -0.36 8.98 3.12
CA GLU A 135 0.44 9.72 2.13
C GLU A 135 1.78 9.02 1.87
N MET A 136 2.48 8.58 2.93
CA MET A 136 3.71 7.80 2.79
C MET A 136 3.49 6.52 1.99
N ALA A 137 2.52 5.69 2.39
CA ALA A 137 2.26 4.40 1.76
C ALA A 137 1.82 4.49 0.29
N LYS A 138 1.20 5.61 -0.11
CA LYS A 138 0.64 5.82 -1.45
C LYS A 138 1.68 5.75 -2.57
N ASP A 139 2.89 6.25 -2.32
CA ASP A 139 3.95 6.37 -3.32
C ASP A 139 5.10 5.38 -3.09
N SER A 140 5.00 4.51 -2.07
CA SER A 140 5.99 3.47 -1.79
C SER A 140 5.95 2.34 -2.81
N ASP A 141 7.13 1.84 -3.19
CA ASP A 141 7.28 0.58 -3.92
C ASP A 141 7.39 -0.61 -2.94
N LEU A 142 7.98 -0.39 -1.77
CA LEU A 142 8.17 -1.37 -0.71
C LEU A 142 7.83 -0.75 0.65
N ILE A 143 7.05 -1.45 1.46
CA ILE A 143 6.71 -1.10 2.84
C ILE A 143 7.16 -2.25 3.74
N ILE A 144 8.05 -1.96 4.68
CA ILE A 144 8.63 -2.94 5.61
C ILE A 144 8.14 -2.63 7.02
N PHE A 145 7.39 -3.57 7.59
CA PHE A 145 7.03 -3.58 9.01
C PHE A 145 8.10 -4.37 9.77
N ASN A 146 9.08 -3.68 10.35
CA ASN A 146 10.10 -4.31 11.18
C ASN A 146 9.60 -4.47 12.63
N ARG A 147 10.38 -5.21 13.43
CA ARG A 147 10.04 -5.53 14.84
C ARG A 147 8.69 -6.22 14.99
N SER A 148 8.27 -6.95 13.95
CA SER A 148 7.04 -7.73 13.97
C SER A 148 7.19 -8.96 14.85
N THR A 149 6.13 -9.34 15.53
CA THR A 149 6.01 -10.55 16.37
C THR A 149 4.88 -11.44 15.85
N GLU A 150 4.76 -12.66 16.38
CA GLU A 150 3.64 -13.55 16.06
C GLU A 150 2.26 -12.93 16.39
N ASP A 151 2.22 -11.99 17.35
CA ASP A 151 0.99 -11.28 17.74
C ASP A 151 0.71 -10.06 16.84
N THR A 152 1.61 -9.73 15.91
CA THR A 152 1.42 -8.61 14.99
C THR A 152 0.26 -8.94 14.04
N PRO A 153 -0.76 -8.06 13.91
CA PRO A 153 -1.90 -8.30 13.03
C PRO A 153 -1.52 -8.01 11.56
N ALA A 154 -0.49 -8.71 11.07
CA ALA A 154 0.18 -8.48 9.79
C ALA A 154 -0.77 -8.58 8.59
N ALA A 155 -1.72 -9.53 8.64
CA ALA A 155 -2.77 -9.65 7.62
C ALA A 155 -3.61 -8.37 7.52
N THR A 156 -3.98 -7.77 8.65
CA THR A 156 -4.74 -6.51 8.68
C THR A 156 -3.90 -5.34 8.20
N TYR A 157 -2.66 -5.19 8.70
CA TYR A 157 -1.76 -4.12 8.27
C TYR A 157 -1.49 -4.17 6.76
N LYS A 158 -1.24 -5.38 6.23
CA LYS A 158 -1.06 -5.60 4.79
C LYS A 158 -2.28 -5.20 3.98
N ARG A 159 -3.49 -5.61 4.41
CA ARG A 159 -4.76 -5.21 3.76
C ARG A 159 -4.91 -3.69 3.74
N ASN A 160 -4.60 -3.02 4.84
CA ASN A 160 -4.71 -1.56 4.94
C ASN A 160 -3.75 -0.86 3.98
N MET A 161 -2.53 -1.38 3.84
CA MET A 161 -1.56 -0.85 2.89
C MET A 161 -1.97 -1.07 1.45
N ARG A 162 -2.50 -2.26 1.12
CA ARG A 162 -2.99 -2.57 -0.23
C ARG A 162 -4.22 -1.74 -0.62
N ALA A 163 -5.08 -1.41 0.34
CA ALA A 163 -6.21 -0.52 0.10
C ALA A 163 -5.78 0.87 -0.39
N VAL A 164 -4.62 1.33 0.07
CA VAL A 164 -4.05 2.65 -0.23
C VAL A 164 -3.17 2.58 -1.48
N ASN A 165 -2.31 1.58 -1.55
CA ASN A 165 -1.39 1.34 -2.66
C ASN A 165 -1.37 -0.15 -3.03
N PRO A 166 -2.22 -0.57 -3.98
CA PRO A 166 -2.27 -1.96 -4.44
C PRO A 166 -0.97 -2.44 -5.10
N LYS A 167 -0.04 -1.55 -5.45
CA LYS A 167 1.22 -1.91 -6.13
C LYS A 167 2.38 -2.12 -5.16
N ALA A 168 2.39 -1.46 -4.01
CA ALA A 168 3.46 -1.58 -3.01
C ALA A 168 3.63 -3.02 -2.54
N GLN A 169 4.85 -3.54 -2.55
CA GLN A 169 5.17 -4.76 -1.81
C GLN A 169 5.11 -4.46 -0.31
N VAL A 170 4.51 -5.36 0.47
CA VAL A 170 4.43 -5.22 1.94
C VAL A 170 5.09 -6.44 2.57
N VAL A 171 6.10 -6.21 3.40
CA VAL A 171 6.90 -7.24 4.07
C VAL A 171 6.85 -7.00 5.57
N PHE A 172 6.91 -8.08 6.34
CA PHE A 172 6.96 -8.07 7.79
C PHE A 172 8.23 -8.80 8.22
N GLU A 173 9.03 -8.15 9.04
CA GLU A 173 10.31 -8.64 9.53
C GLU A 173 10.32 -8.63 11.05
N LYS A 174 10.87 -9.70 11.62
CA LYS A 174 11.14 -9.82 13.06
C LYS A 174 12.38 -9.01 13.43
N GLU A 175 12.60 -8.84 14.73
CA GLU A 175 13.76 -8.08 15.24
C GLU A 175 15.11 -8.71 14.83
N ASP A 176 15.15 -10.01 14.54
CA ASP A 176 16.35 -10.71 14.05
C ASP A 176 16.55 -10.63 12.52
N GLY A 177 15.72 -9.85 11.82
CA GLY A 177 15.75 -9.69 10.37
C GLY A 177 15.09 -10.84 9.59
N SER A 178 14.57 -11.88 10.26
CA SER A 178 13.84 -12.94 9.57
C SER A 178 12.43 -12.49 9.18
N GLN A 179 11.92 -13.00 8.06
CA GLN A 179 10.57 -12.68 7.60
C GLN A 179 9.52 -13.31 8.53
N LEU A 180 8.50 -12.53 8.91
CA LEU A 180 7.31 -13.05 9.59
C LEU A 180 6.39 -13.73 8.56
N GLU A 181 6.22 -15.04 8.71
CA GLU A 181 5.16 -15.78 8.03
C GLU A 181 3.86 -15.66 8.83
N PHE A 182 2.75 -15.36 8.17
CA PHE A 182 1.44 -15.30 8.79
C PHE A 182 0.37 -15.84 7.85
N GLU A 183 -0.65 -16.49 8.42
CA GLU A 183 -1.85 -16.88 7.68
C GLU A 183 -2.83 -15.70 7.64
N GLU A 184 -3.36 -15.39 6.46
CA GLU A 184 -4.45 -14.43 6.33
C GLU A 184 -5.75 -15.09 6.78
N GLU A 185 -5.99 -15.13 8.10
CA GLU A 185 -7.29 -15.56 8.62
C GLU A 185 -8.38 -14.58 8.16
N LEU A 186 -9.40 -15.13 7.50
CA LEU A 186 -10.57 -14.39 7.07
C LEU A 186 -11.56 -14.31 8.22
N PRO A 187 -12.18 -13.15 8.48
CA PRO A 187 -13.14 -12.98 9.58
C PRO A 187 -14.49 -13.68 9.33
N PHE A 188 -14.61 -14.39 8.20
CA PHE A 188 -15.78 -15.17 7.80
C PHE A 188 -15.34 -16.57 7.37
N ASP A 189 -16.22 -17.55 7.57
CA ASP A 189 -16.00 -18.92 7.13
C ASP A 189 -16.13 -19.01 5.60
N ILE A 190 -14.98 -19.07 4.92
CA ILE A 190 -14.92 -19.19 3.46
C ILE A 190 -15.42 -20.56 2.96
N ASN A 191 -15.59 -21.56 3.82
CA ASN A 191 -16.02 -22.90 3.45
C ASN A 191 -17.52 -23.13 3.64
N ALA A 192 -18.25 -22.15 4.16
CA ALA A 192 -19.70 -22.21 4.29
C ALA A 192 -20.40 -22.32 2.91
N ASP A 193 -21.54 -23.02 2.86
CA ASP A 193 -22.37 -23.14 1.66
C ASP A 193 -22.79 -21.76 1.10
N VAL A 194 -23.05 -20.83 2.01
CA VAL A 194 -23.23 -19.40 1.76
C VAL A 194 -22.31 -18.65 2.71
N ILE A 195 -21.29 -18.00 2.15
CA ILE A 195 -20.37 -17.15 2.90
C ILE A 195 -21.11 -15.85 3.22
N GLU A 196 -21.41 -15.64 4.50
CA GLU A 196 -22.01 -14.39 4.97
C GLU A 196 -20.90 -13.37 5.26
N ILE A 197 -20.94 -12.25 4.56
CA ILE A 197 -20.02 -11.12 4.79
C ILE A 197 -20.77 -10.07 5.58
N SER A 198 -20.34 -9.85 6.82
CA SER A 198 -20.92 -8.83 7.68
C SER A 198 -20.59 -7.42 7.19
N ASP A 199 -21.27 -6.42 7.73
CA ASP A 199 -21.00 -5.02 7.37
C ASP A 199 -19.58 -4.59 7.78
N VAL A 200 -19.01 -5.16 8.84
CA VAL A 200 -17.63 -4.85 9.29
C VAL A 200 -16.58 -5.61 8.48
N ASP A 201 -16.92 -6.77 7.92
CA ASP A 201 -15.99 -7.62 7.17
C ASP A 201 -15.95 -7.29 5.67
N TYR A 202 -16.81 -6.39 5.20
CA TYR A 202 -16.94 -6.07 3.78
C TYR A 202 -15.62 -5.63 3.15
N GLY A 203 -14.86 -4.76 3.83
CA GLY A 203 -13.57 -4.27 3.32
C GLY A 203 -12.55 -5.39 3.18
N ILE A 204 -12.48 -6.26 4.19
CA ILE A 204 -11.60 -7.44 4.20
C ILE A 204 -11.96 -8.40 3.06
N TRP A 205 -13.26 -8.71 2.91
CA TRP A 205 -13.74 -9.54 1.82
C TRP A 205 -13.42 -8.96 0.45
N TYR A 206 -13.65 -7.66 0.26
CA TYR A 206 -13.40 -7.01 -1.02
C TYR A 206 -11.92 -7.12 -1.43
N ILE A 207 -10.99 -6.90 -0.50
CA ILE A 207 -9.55 -7.01 -0.76
C ILE A 207 -9.16 -8.47 -1.04
N ASP A 208 -9.52 -9.41 -0.17
CA ASP A 208 -9.16 -10.83 -0.37
C ASP A 208 -9.74 -11.38 -1.67
N ALA A 209 -10.97 -11.02 -2.03
CA ALA A 209 -11.57 -11.45 -3.29
C ALA A 209 -10.94 -10.80 -4.53
N MET A 210 -10.33 -9.62 -4.39
CA MET A 210 -9.59 -8.98 -5.47
C MET A 210 -8.23 -9.66 -5.70
N ASP A 211 -7.52 -10.00 -4.62
CA ASP A 211 -6.18 -10.59 -4.66
C ASP A 211 -6.21 -12.10 -4.95
N HIS A 212 -7.22 -12.78 -4.42
CA HIS A 212 -7.40 -14.22 -4.50
C HIS A 212 -8.77 -14.60 -5.10
N PRO A 213 -9.08 -14.16 -6.35
CA PRO A 213 -10.37 -14.41 -6.98
C PRO A 213 -10.68 -15.91 -7.08
N GLU A 214 -9.66 -16.76 -7.16
CA GLU A 214 -9.75 -18.23 -7.18
C GLU A 214 -10.37 -18.80 -5.91
N LYS A 215 -10.15 -18.20 -4.73
CA LYS A 215 -10.74 -18.65 -3.46
C LYS A 215 -12.26 -18.56 -3.47
N TYR A 216 -12.82 -17.65 -4.27
CA TYR A 216 -14.26 -17.39 -4.36
C TYR A 216 -14.92 -17.99 -5.59
N ALA A 217 -14.14 -18.55 -6.53
CA ALA A 217 -14.67 -19.13 -7.76
C ALA A 217 -15.70 -20.23 -7.44
N GLY A 218 -16.95 -20.02 -7.86
CA GLY A 218 -18.04 -20.96 -7.65
C GLY A 218 -18.67 -20.92 -6.25
N LYS A 219 -18.21 -20.07 -5.34
CA LYS A 219 -18.81 -19.90 -4.01
C LYS A 219 -20.01 -18.97 -4.04
N THR A 220 -20.90 -19.12 -3.07
CA THR A 220 -22.08 -18.25 -2.90
C THR A 220 -21.81 -17.30 -1.76
N LEU A 221 -22.02 -16.01 -2.02
CA LEU A 221 -21.80 -14.92 -1.07
C LEU A 221 -23.12 -14.26 -0.73
N LYS A 222 -23.26 -13.81 0.52
CA LYS A 222 -24.39 -13.01 0.98
C LYS A 222 -23.90 -11.79 1.76
N TYR A 223 -24.27 -10.60 1.31
CA TYR A 223 -23.80 -9.36 1.91
C TYR A 223 -24.73 -8.19 1.60
N LYS A 224 -24.54 -7.07 2.31
CA LYS A 224 -25.28 -5.82 2.09
C LYS A 224 -24.46 -4.88 1.20
N GLY A 225 -25.09 -4.31 0.18
CA GLY A 225 -24.45 -3.37 -0.73
C GLY A 225 -25.41 -2.29 -1.24
N MET A 226 -24.85 -1.13 -1.53
CA MET A 226 -25.53 -0.05 -2.23
C MET A 226 -25.46 -0.32 -3.74
N VAL A 227 -26.60 -0.22 -4.43
CA VAL A 227 -26.68 -0.39 -5.88
C VAL A 227 -26.03 0.81 -6.56
N TYR A 228 -24.99 0.56 -7.34
CA TYR A 228 -24.45 1.51 -8.30
C TYR A 228 -24.77 1.10 -9.73
N LYS A 229 -25.43 2.00 -10.45
CA LYS A 229 -25.77 1.88 -11.86
C LYS A 229 -25.32 3.15 -12.60
N ASN A 230 -24.67 2.98 -13.74
CA ASN A 230 -24.38 4.07 -14.67
C ASN A 230 -24.46 3.57 -16.13
N ALA A 231 -24.44 4.50 -17.08
CA ALA A 231 -24.53 4.17 -18.51
C ALA A 231 -23.26 3.51 -19.10
N ARG A 232 -22.14 3.49 -18.36
CA ARG A 232 -20.88 2.86 -18.78
C ARG A 232 -20.84 1.37 -18.47
N LEU A 233 -21.66 0.90 -17.52
CA LEU A 233 -21.76 -0.52 -17.20
C LEU A 233 -22.47 -1.29 -18.32
N PRO A 234 -22.09 -2.56 -18.57
CA PRO A 234 -22.79 -3.41 -19.52
C PRO A 234 -24.26 -3.60 -19.16
N LYS A 235 -25.11 -3.80 -20.17
CA LYS A 235 -26.53 -4.10 -19.95
C LYS A 235 -26.69 -5.37 -19.10
N GLY A 236 -27.59 -5.32 -18.12
CA GLY A 236 -27.83 -6.42 -17.18
C GLY A 236 -26.79 -6.51 -16.06
N TYR A 237 -25.93 -5.50 -15.89
CA TYR A 237 -24.99 -5.40 -14.78
C TYR A 237 -25.26 -4.18 -13.91
N PHE A 238 -24.93 -4.32 -12.64
CA PHE A 238 -24.84 -3.26 -11.63
C PHE A 238 -23.70 -3.60 -10.68
N VAL A 239 -23.31 -2.67 -9.81
CA VAL A 239 -22.30 -2.93 -8.77
C VAL A 239 -22.97 -2.80 -7.40
N PRO A 240 -23.23 -3.91 -6.69
CA PRO A 240 -23.57 -3.91 -5.27
C PRO A 240 -22.31 -3.68 -4.44
N GLY A 241 -22.04 -2.40 -4.17
CA GLY A 241 -20.80 -1.91 -3.59
C GLY A 241 -21.00 -1.13 -2.30
N ARG A 242 -19.92 -0.61 -1.72
CA ARG A 242 -19.94 0.30 -0.58
C ARG A 242 -19.00 1.47 -0.80
N MET A 243 -19.25 2.57 -0.11
CA MET A 243 -18.29 3.68 -0.04
C MET A 243 -17.20 3.29 0.95
N ALA A 244 -15.93 3.36 0.55
CA ALA A 244 -14.78 3.08 1.39
C ALA A 244 -13.95 4.35 1.59
N MET A 245 -13.41 4.51 2.79
CA MET A 245 -12.49 5.59 3.13
C MET A 245 -11.07 5.15 2.80
N THR A 246 -10.43 5.81 1.83
CA THR A 246 -9.09 5.41 1.38
C THR A 246 -7.98 6.14 2.14
N CYS A 247 -8.08 7.46 2.35
CA CYS A 247 -7.02 8.23 3.03
C CYS A 247 -7.50 9.35 3.97
N CYS A 248 -8.64 10.01 3.70
CA CYS A 248 -9.24 11.08 4.52
C CYS A 248 -10.77 11.04 4.43
N ALA A 249 -11.49 11.73 5.33
CA ALA A 249 -12.96 11.79 5.32
C ALA A 249 -13.55 12.34 4.01
N ASP A 250 -12.79 13.16 3.28
CA ASP A 250 -13.19 13.76 2.00
C ASP A 250 -12.86 12.90 0.77
N ASP A 251 -12.00 11.89 0.90
CA ASP A 251 -11.60 10.98 -0.18
C ASP A 251 -12.24 9.60 0.02
N THR A 252 -13.45 9.46 -0.53
CA THR A 252 -14.21 8.21 -0.51
C THR A 252 -14.27 7.59 -1.90
N ALA A 253 -13.99 6.30 -1.99
CA ALA A 253 -14.09 5.53 -3.23
C ALA A 253 -15.29 4.57 -3.15
N PHE A 254 -16.03 4.40 -4.24
CA PHE A 254 -17.05 3.36 -4.32
C PHE A 254 -16.41 2.04 -4.77
N ILE A 255 -16.38 1.06 -3.89
CA ILE A 255 -15.78 -0.26 -4.12
C ILE A 255 -16.86 -1.34 -4.27
N GLY A 256 -16.61 -2.32 -5.13
CA GLY A 256 -17.49 -3.47 -5.32
C GLY A 256 -17.26 -4.20 -6.63
N PHE A 257 -17.85 -5.39 -6.77
CA PHE A 257 -17.69 -6.24 -7.96
C PHE A 257 -18.84 -6.08 -8.95
N LEU A 258 -18.55 -6.32 -10.24
CA LEU A 258 -19.59 -6.36 -11.27
C LEU A 258 -20.57 -7.49 -10.94
N CYS A 259 -21.86 -7.18 -10.90
CA CYS A 259 -22.89 -8.16 -10.64
C CYS A 259 -23.90 -8.23 -11.78
N LYS A 260 -24.03 -9.40 -12.39
CA LYS A 260 -25.06 -9.70 -13.39
C LYS A 260 -26.39 -10.02 -12.70
N SER A 261 -27.49 -9.47 -13.20
CA SER A 261 -28.84 -9.84 -12.78
C SER A 261 -29.84 -9.67 -13.92
N SER A 262 -30.89 -10.50 -13.95
CA SER A 262 -32.05 -10.31 -14.83
C SER A 262 -32.96 -9.17 -14.38
N HIS A 263 -32.86 -8.76 -13.11
CA HIS A 263 -33.75 -7.78 -12.47
C HIS A 263 -33.11 -6.40 -12.31
N VAL A 264 -32.06 -6.09 -13.07
CA VAL A 264 -31.34 -4.80 -12.95
C VAL A 264 -32.27 -3.61 -13.15
N ASP A 265 -33.26 -3.71 -14.04
CA ASP A 265 -34.19 -2.61 -14.34
C ASP A 265 -35.13 -2.27 -13.18
N GLU A 266 -35.36 -3.22 -12.26
CA GLU A 266 -36.15 -3.02 -11.05
C GLU A 266 -35.35 -2.31 -9.95
N LEU A 267 -34.01 -2.28 -10.07
CA LEU A 267 -33.13 -1.68 -9.08
C LEU A 267 -32.95 -0.17 -9.30
N LYS A 268 -33.14 0.61 -8.23
CA LYS A 268 -32.84 2.05 -8.21
C LYS A 268 -31.38 2.29 -7.81
N ASN A 269 -30.76 3.28 -8.44
CA ASN A 269 -29.41 3.70 -8.07
C ASN A 269 -29.40 4.22 -6.61
N LYS A 270 -28.33 3.95 -5.87
CA LYS A 270 -28.15 4.26 -4.44
C LYS A 270 -29.10 3.54 -3.47
N GLN A 271 -29.92 2.58 -3.93
CA GLN A 271 -30.73 1.79 -3.01
C GLN A 271 -29.87 0.75 -2.30
N TRP A 272 -30.16 0.47 -1.03
CA TRP A 272 -29.51 -0.60 -0.28
C TRP A 272 -30.23 -1.93 -0.49
N VAL A 273 -29.44 -2.97 -0.75
CA VAL A 273 -29.93 -4.33 -0.93
C VAL A 273 -29.08 -5.32 -0.16
N THR A 274 -29.70 -6.39 0.31
CA THR A 274 -29.00 -7.64 0.63
C THR A 274 -28.98 -8.47 -0.64
N ILE A 275 -27.79 -8.87 -1.06
CA ILE A 275 -27.59 -9.68 -2.24
C ILE A 275 -27.08 -11.05 -1.85
N THR A 276 -27.64 -12.08 -2.49
CA THR A 276 -27.03 -13.41 -2.56
C THR A 276 -26.59 -13.64 -4.00
N ALA A 277 -25.31 -13.92 -4.20
CA ALA A 277 -24.74 -14.08 -5.53
C ALA A 277 -23.68 -15.16 -5.57
N LYS A 278 -23.57 -15.82 -6.72
CA LYS A 278 -22.49 -16.77 -6.99
C LYS A 278 -21.32 -16.02 -7.64
N ALA A 279 -20.12 -16.20 -7.12
CA ALA A 279 -18.90 -15.60 -7.63
C ALA A 279 -18.28 -16.45 -8.76
N TYR A 280 -17.75 -15.76 -9.76
CA TYR A 280 -17.03 -16.33 -10.89
C TYR A 280 -15.78 -15.50 -11.14
N VAL A 281 -14.76 -16.12 -11.73
CA VAL A 281 -13.57 -15.41 -12.22
C VAL A 281 -13.71 -15.26 -13.72
N GLU A 282 -13.79 -14.03 -14.20
CA GLU A 282 -13.99 -13.74 -15.61
C GLU A 282 -13.03 -12.65 -16.08
N LYS A 283 -12.48 -12.83 -17.29
CA LYS A 283 -11.71 -11.79 -17.99
C LYS A 283 -12.65 -10.69 -18.47
N ARG A 284 -12.42 -9.44 -18.09
CA ARG A 284 -13.35 -8.32 -18.34
C ARG A 284 -12.66 -7.06 -18.80
N ALA A 285 -13.27 -6.33 -19.72
CA ALA A 285 -12.76 -5.03 -20.18
C ALA A 285 -12.81 -3.98 -19.06
N GLU A 286 -13.79 -4.10 -18.17
CA GLU A 286 -13.96 -3.28 -16.96
C GLU A 286 -12.80 -3.46 -15.97
N TYR A 287 -12.07 -4.57 -16.09
CA TYR A 287 -10.87 -4.88 -15.32
C TYR A 287 -9.61 -4.73 -16.18
N SER A 288 -9.61 -3.80 -17.14
CA SER A 288 -8.49 -3.57 -18.07
C SER A 288 -8.08 -4.79 -18.90
N GLY A 289 -9.01 -5.74 -19.07
CA GLY A 289 -8.74 -7.01 -19.74
C GLY A 289 -8.16 -8.08 -18.82
N GLU A 290 -8.11 -7.90 -17.51
CA GLU A 290 -7.64 -8.90 -16.56
C GLU A 290 -8.78 -9.78 -16.03
N ASN A 291 -8.40 -10.88 -15.36
CA ASN A 291 -9.33 -11.72 -14.60
C ASN A 291 -9.74 -10.99 -13.30
N GLY A 292 -11.03 -11.03 -12.98
CA GLY A 292 -11.52 -10.52 -11.71
C GLY A 292 -12.84 -11.17 -11.30
N VAL A 293 -13.26 -10.93 -10.06
CA VAL A 293 -14.50 -11.47 -9.51
C VAL A 293 -15.71 -10.81 -10.18
N VAL A 294 -16.57 -11.62 -10.78
CA VAL A 294 -17.87 -11.23 -11.30
C VAL A 294 -18.95 -12.02 -10.58
N LEU A 295 -19.90 -11.30 -10.01
CA LEU A 295 -21.03 -11.87 -9.28
C LEU A 295 -22.19 -12.13 -10.24
N ARG A 296 -22.96 -13.19 -9.96
CA ARG A 296 -24.27 -13.41 -10.59
C ARG A 296 -25.31 -13.54 -9.49
N ALA A 297 -26.19 -12.54 -9.40
CA ALA A 297 -27.22 -12.48 -8.38
C ALA A 297 -28.20 -13.63 -8.55
N THR A 298 -28.47 -14.34 -7.45
CA THR A 298 -29.53 -15.35 -7.35
C THR A 298 -30.71 -14.83 -6.54
N HIS A 299 -30.44 -13.96 -5.56
CA HIS A 299 -31.47 -13.32 -4.75
C HIS A 299 -31.08 -11.87 -4.43
N ILE A 300 -32.04 -10.95 -4.51
CA ILE A 300 -31.86 -9.54 -4.15
C ILE A 300 -33.08 -9.11 -3.36
N THR A 301 -32.87 -8.60 -2.15
CA THR A 301 -33.93 -8.04 -1.31
C THR A 301 -33.56 -6.63 -0.89
N SER A 302 -34.55 -5.74 -0.80
CA SER A 302 -34.33 -4.41 -0.20
C SER A 302 -33.79 -4.55 1.21
N ALA A 303 -32.85 -3.68 1.57
CA ALA A 303 -32.27 -3.62 2.90
C ALA A 303 -32.25 -2.17 3.40
N GLU A 304 -32.24 -2.00 4.72
CA GLU A 304 -31.84 -0.73 5.31
C GLU A 304 -30.34 -0.54 5.16
N LYS A 305 -29.92 0.72 5.18
CA LYS A 305 -28.49 1.06 5.22
C LYS A 305 -27.82 0.43 6.45
N PRO A 306 -26.55 0.04 6.38
CA PRO A 306 -25.79 -0.40 7.55
C PRO A 306 -25.65 0.74 8.58
N GLU A 307 -25.36 0.37 9.83
CA GLU A 307 -25.10 1.34 10.92
C GLU A 307 -23.94 2.26 10.56
N GLU A 308 -22.82 1.67 10.13
CA GLU A 308 -21.71 2.37 9.49
C GLU A 308 -21.85 2.27 7.98
N GLU A 309 -22.06 3.39 7.28
CA GLU A 309 -22.17 3.39 5.81
C GLU A 309 -20.81 3.23 5.11
N LEU A 310 -19.78 3.84 5.69
CA LEU A 310 -18.42 3.80 5.19
C LEU A 310 -17.72 2.50 5.60
N VAL A 311 -17.03 1.90 4.64
CA VAL A 311 -16.10 0.81 4.88
C VAL A 311 -14.77 1.41 5.29
N TYR A 312 -14.25 0.89 6.39
CA TYR A 312 -12.93 1.20 6.90
C TYR A 312 -12.05 -0.02 6.66
N PHE A 313 -10.83 0.24 6.21
CA PHE A 313 -9.73 -0.72 6.22
C PHE A 313 -8.90 -0.41 7.47
#